data_AF-A0A7V3BXH3-F1
#
_entry.id   AF-A0A7V3BXH3-F1
#
_cell.length_a   1.000
_cell.length_b   1.000
_cell.length_c   1.000
_cell.angle_alpha   90.00
_cell.angle_beta   90.00
_cell.angle_gamma   90.00
#
_symmetry.space_group_name_H-M   'P 1'
#
loop_
_entity.id
_entity.type
_entity.pdbx_description
1 polymer ?
#
loop_
_entity_poly.entity_id
_entity_poly.type
_entity_poly.pdbx_seq_one_letter_code
_entity_poly.pdbx_strand_id
1 'polypeptide(L)'
;MTTMRSSYPARWLTLIGVLAVTVAACGPAAPGAGEATSDDPPRTDTAATGEPLVDPEDIIPGGPPPDGIPPIDDPKFVSPDEAGFLADAEPVLAVEIDGDARAYPLQILTWHEIVNAEIGGVPVSVTYCPLCNTGIAFERPTIDGELLDFGTSGKLYNSNLVMYDRQTETYWAQATGQAILGELVGEQLTFVPARIVAFADWRAEHPDGLVLSRDTGHNRPYGENPYVGLDSSERPFLFAGELDERLPATSRVLGLARTGDVVAFPYGTVSADAVDGWAVVMEEVAGQPVAVFWKAGTHSALDTQRIVSGRDVGSIAAYRPEVDGRALTFEAGPAGIVDRETGSVWSILGRAISGPLEGEQLVPELGIDSFWFDWAAFHPETRIYGQSE
;
A
#
# COMPACT_ATOMS: atom_id res chain seq x y z
N MET A 1 -3.10 77.51 33.98
CA MET A 1 -3.78 77.75 32.69
C MET A 1 -3.24 76.73 31.70
N THR A 2 -3.87 75.58 31.60
CA THR A 2 -4.82 75.22 30.53
C THR A 2 -4.08 74.71 29.30
N THR A 3 -3.97 73.39 29.16
CA THR A 3 -4.62 72.62 28.08
C THR A 3 -4.16 71.15 28.14
N MET A 4 -5.09 70.27 28.51
CA MET A 4 -5.03 68.84 28.21
C MET A 4 -5.07 68.65 26.70
N ARG A 5 -4.21 67.79 26.15
CA ARG A 5 -4.40 67.17 24.83
C ARG A 5 -4.56 65.67 25.02
N SER A 6 -5.74 65.21 24.59
CA SER A 6 -6.14 63.82 24.43
C SER A 6 -5.34 63.18 23.29
N SER A 7 -4.82 61.98 23.53
CA SER A 7 -4.27 61.08 22.51
C SER A 7 -4.90 59.70 22.69
N TYR A 8 -5.57 59.24 21.64
CA TYR A 8 -6.16 57.90 21.52
C TYR A 8 -5.07 56.84 21.36
N PRO A 9 -5.19 55.64 21.97
CA PRO A 9 -4.43 54.47 21.52
C PRO A 9 -5.25 53.65 20.51
N ALA A 10 -4.73 53.52 19.29
CA ALA A 10 -5.23 52.57 18.31
C ALA A 10 -4.69 51.17 18.64
N ARG A 11 -5.61 50.23 18.86
CA ARG A 11 -5.32 48.80 19.03
C ARG A 11 -5.02 48.18 17.67
N TRP A 12 -3.90 47.49 17.55
CA TRP A 12 -3.58 46.60 16.45
C TRP A 12 -4.26 45.25 16.70
N LEU A 13 -5.18 44.86 15.80
CA LEU A 13 -5.75 43.52 15.71
C LEU A 13 -5.15 42.87 14.47
N THR A 14 -4.31 41.86 14.67
CA THR A 14 -3.77 41.01 13.61
C THR A 14 -4.86 40.01 13.23
N LEU A 15 -5.46 40.16 12.04
CA LEU A 15 -6.31 39.14 11.43
C LEU A 15 -5.44 38.18 10.62
N ILE A 16 -5.46 36.91 10.99
CA ILE A 16 -4.93 35.79 10.19
C ILE A 16 -5.98 35.50 9.12
N GLY A 17 -5.63 35.69 7.85
CA GLY A 17 -6.48 35.37 6.71
C GLY A 17 -6.22 33.94 6.22
N VAL A 18 -7.25 33.10 6.28
CA VAL A 18 -7.33 31.81 5.58
C VAL A 18 -7.62 32.09 4.11
N LEU A 19 -6.74 31.62 3.21
CA LEU A 19 -6.92 31.76 1.76
C LEU A 19 -7.68 30.53 1.23
N ALA A 20 -8.96 30.69 0.92
CA ALA A 20 -9.74 29.72 0.17
C ALA A 20 -9.50 29.92 -1.33
N VAL A 21 -9.00 28.90 -2.02
CA VAL A 21 -8.88 28.91 -3.49
C VAL A 21 -10.22 28.50 -4.08
N THR A 22 -10.86 29.43 -4.79
CA THR A 22 -12.06 29.19 -5.61
C THR A 22 -11.66 29.21 -7.07
N VAL A 23 -11.89 28.11 -7.79
CA VAL A 23 -11.72 28.05 -9.25
C VAL A 23 -13.04 28.48 -9.89
N ALA A 24 -13.03 29.64 -10.54
CA ALA A 24 -14.15 30.16 -11.31
C ALA A 24 -14.15 29.57 -12.73
N ALA A 25 -15.22 28.89 -13.11
CA ALA A 25 -15.50 28.48 -14.49
C ALA A 25 -16.49 29.45 -15.13
N CYS A 26 -16.17 29.96 -16.32
CA CYS A 26 -17.07 30.76 -17.15
C CYS A 26 -16.93 30.35 -18.63
N GLY A 27 -18.01 29.85 -19.22
CA GLY A 27 -18.19 29.60 -20.66
C GLY A 27 -19.56 28.96 -20.95
N PRO A 28 -20.26 29.30 -22.06
CA PRO A 28 -21.73 29.52 -22.06
C PRO A 28 -22.60 28.32 -22.52
N ALA A 29 -23.86 28.33 -22.07
CA ALA A 29 -25.01 27.49 -22.51
C ALA A 29 -25.42 27.79 -23.98
N ALA A 30 -26.10 26.94 -24.79
CA ALA A 30 -27.20 25.97 -24.61
C ALA A 30 -27.34 25.11 -25.93
N PRO A 31 -28.41 24.32 -26.25
CA PRO A 31 -29.54 23.77 -25.47
C PRO A 31 -29.85 22.24 -25.67
N GLY A 32 -30.41 21.63 -24.61
CA GLY A 32 -31.54 20.67 -24.59
C GLY A 32 -31.58 19.40 -25.47
N ALA A 33 -31.46 18.22 -24.82
CA ALA A 33 -32.28 17.04 -25.13
C ALA A 33 -32.24 16.01 -23.98
N GLY A 34 -33.41 15.71 -23.39
CA GLY A 34 -33.72 14.43 -22.74
C GLY A 34 -33.27 14.25 -21.29
N GLU A 35 -34.12 14.64 -20.34
CA GLU A 35 -34.09 14.10 -18.97
C GLU A 35 -34.32 12.58 -18.99
N ALA A 36 -33.36 11.84 -18.47
CA ALA A 36 -33.57 10.57 -17.79
C ALA A 36 -32.62 10.56 -16.58
N THR A 37 -33.02 11.25 -15.52
CA THR A 37 -32.37 11.18 -14.21
C THR A 37 -32.74 9.84 -13.56
N SER A 38 -31.81 8.90 -13.53
CA SER A 38 -31.85 7.82 -12.53
C SER A 38 -30.95 8.22 -11.37
N ASP A 39 -31.47 9.12 -10.52
CA ASP A 39 -30.99 9.36 -9.15
C ASP A 39 -31.55 8.24 -8.24
N ASP A 40 -31.32 6.98 -8.61
CA ASP A 40 -31.60 5.87 -7.69
C ASP A 40 -30.32 5.63 -6.86
N PRO A 41 -30.39 5.74 -5.52
CA PRO A 41 -29.34 5.18 -4.66
C PRO A 41 -29.24 3.67 -4.91
N PRO A 42 -28.07 3.03 -4.68
CA PRO A 42 -27.97 1.58 -4.76
C PRO A 42 -29.09 0.95 -3.92
N ARG A 43 -29.77 -0.04 -4.51
CA ARG A 43 -30.89 -0.72 -3.88
C ARG A 43 -30.38 -1.49 -2.67
N THR A 44 -30.59 -0.94 -1.48
CA THR A 44 -30.41 -1.62 -0.19
C THR A 44 -31.47 -2.71 0.09
N ASP A 45 -32.03 -3.33 -0.95
CA ASP A 45 -33.13 -4.30 -0.87
C ASP A 45 -32.65 -5.77 -1.03
N THR A 46 -31.36 -6.03 -0.81
CA THR A 46 -30.89 -7.35 -0.39
C THR A 46 -30.64 -7.27 1.12
N ALA A 47 -31.40 -8.05 1.88
CA ALA A 47 -31.15 -8.18 3.31
C ALA A 47 -29.75 -8.79 3.48
N ALA A 48 -28.76 -7.96 3.83
CA ALA A 48 -27.49 -8.44 4.36
C ALA A 48 -27.81 -9.47 5.46
N THR A 49 -27.48 -10.73 5.22
CA THR A 49 -27.92 -11.84 6.10
C THR A 49 -27.05 -11.97 7.35
N GLY A 50 -25.89 -11.29 7.40
CA GLY A 50 -24.96 -11.28 8.53
C GLY A 50 -24.99 -9.95 9.31
N GLU A 51 -24.80 -10.03 10.64
CA GLU A 51 -24.51 -8.85 11.45
C GLU A 51 -23.16 -8.25 11.03
N PRO A 52 -23.04 -6.91 10.86
CA PRO A 52 -21.77 -6.27 10.54
C PRO A 52 -20.66 -6.65 11.53
N LEU A 53 -19.43 -6.83 11.04
CA LEU A 53 -18.28 -7.12 11.91
C LEU A 53 -17.64 -5.88 12.53
N VAL A 54 -17.96 -4.71 12.00
CA VAL A 54 -17.53 -3.41 12.50
C VAL A 54 -18.75 -2.51 12.65
N ASP A 55 -18.65 -1.46 13.46
CA ASP A 55 -19.72 -0.46 13.51
C ASP A 55 -19.81 0.24 12.14
N PRO A 56 -20.96 0.20 11.43
CA PRO A 56 -21.11 0.90 10.17
C PRO A 56 -20.81 2.40 10.24
N GLU A 57 -20.92 3.02 11.42
CA GLU A 57 -20.57 4.43 11.64
C GLU A 57 -19.05 4.68 11.56
N ASP A 58 -18.22 3.66 11.80
CA ASP A 58 -16.75 3.73 11.64
C ASP A 58 -16.30 3.66 10.18
N ILE A 59 -17.21 3.29 9.26
CA ILE A 59 -16.96 3.27 7.81
C ILE A 59 -17.32 4.64 7.22
N ILE A 60 -16.31 5.51 7.13
CA ILE A 60 -16.50 6.92 6.77
C ILE A 60 -16.32 7.17 5.27
N PRO A 61 -16.94 8.22 4.69
CA PRO A 61 -16.69 8.60 3.30
C PRO A 61 -15.30 9.22 3.12
N GLY A 62 -14.53 8.73 2.14
CA GLY A 62 -13.26 9.30 1.71
C GLY A 62 -13.41 10.47 0.72
N GLY A 63 -14.61 10.67 0.16
CA GLY A 63 -14.95 11.79 -0.73
C GLY A 63 -15.40 11.36 -2.13
N PRO A 64 -14.67 10.48 -2.83
CA PRO A 64 -15.12 9.91 -4.09
C PRO A 64 -16.38 9.04 -3.91
N PRO A 65 -17.27 8.96 -4.92
CA PRO A 65 -18.32 7.94 -4.97
C PRO A 65 -17.71 6.55 -5.25
N PRO A 66 -18.50 5.46 -5.17
CA PRO A 66 -18.08 4.15 -5.68
C PRO A 66 -17.52 4.24 -7.10
N ASP A 67 -16.38 3.60 -7.34
CA ASP A 67 -15.55 3.65 -8.56
C ASP A 67 -15.15 5.08 -9.00
N GLY A 68 -15.26 6.07 -8.12
CA GLY A 68 -14.82 7.45 -8.35
C GLY A 68 -13.29 7.57 -8.45
N ILE A 69 -12.56 6.64 -7.83
CA ILE A 69 -11.17 6.34 -8.15
C ILE A 69 -11.22 5.08 -9.03
N PRO A 70 -11.10 5.24 -10.37
CA PRO A 70 -11.53 4.19 -11.29
C PRO A 70 -10.60 2.97 -11.21
N PRO A 71 -11.10 1.79 -10.83
CA PRO A 71 -10.31 0.55 -10.89
C PRO A 71 -9.89 0.23 -12.32
N ILE A 72 -8.81 -0.54 -12.49
CA ILE A 72 -8.39 -1.06 -13.79
C ILE A 72 -8.87 -2.51 -13.91
N ASP A 73 -9.90 -2.74 -14.72
CA ASP A 73 -10.50 -4.07 -14.93
C ASP A 73 -9.98 -4.80 -16.20
N ASP A 74 -9.33 -4.07 -17.12
CA ASP A 74 -8.68 -4.62 -18.33
C ASP A 74 -7.21 -4.13 -18.43
N PRO A 75 -6.32 -4.55 -17.51
CA PRO A 75 -4.96 -4.05 -17.45
C PRO A 75 -4.15 -4.44 -18.70
N LYS A 76 -3.44 -3.46 -19.25
CA LYS A 76 -2.47 -3.67 -20.34
C LYS A 76 -1.06 -3.66 -19.77
N PHE A 77 -0.24 -4.60 -20.22
CA PHE A 77 1.13 -4.77 -19.75
C PHE A 77 2.13 -4.54 -20.89
N VAL A 78 3.32 -4.10 -20.51
CA VAL A 78 4.48 -3.91 -21.40
C VAL A 78 5.70 -4.63 -20.81
N SER A 79 6.72 -4.86 -21.63
CA SER A 79 7.99 -5.39 -21.13
C SER A 79 8.73 -4.37 -20.25
N PRO A 80 9.70 -4.80 -19.41
CA PRO A 80 10.44 -3.88 -18.55
C PRO A 80 11.25 -2.84 -19.33
N ASP A 81 11.70 -3.18 -20.54
CA ASP A 81 12.43 -2.27 -21.45
C ASP A 81 11.51 -1.20 -22.07
N GLU A 82 10.24 -1.53 -22.30
CA GLU A 82 9.23 -0.59 -22.81
C GLU A 82 8.67 0.34 -21.71
N ALA A 83 8.87 -0.01 -20.44
CA ALA A 83 8.45 0.77 -19.28
C ALA A 83 9.35 1.99 -19.00
N GLY A 84 9.87 2.67 -20.04
CA GLY A 84 10.75 3.85 -19.93
C GLY A 84 10.13 5.09 -19.26
N PHE A 85 8.88 4.99 -18.82
CA PHE A 85 8.18 6.00 -18.04
C PHE A 85 8.38 5.89 -16.52
N LEU A 86 9.06 4.83 -16.08
CA LEU A 86 9.33 4.49 -14.69
C LEU A 86 10.83 4.58 -14.44
N ALA A 87 11.26 5.39 -13.48
CA ALA A 87 12.66 5.48 -13.10
C ALA A 87 13.07 4.30 -12.20
N ASP A 88 14.35 3.99 -12.20
CA ASP A 88 14.93 2.83 -11.51
C ASP A 88 14.57 2.73 -10.02
N ALA A 89 14.56 3.87 -9.31
CA ALA A 89 14.25 3.92 -7.88
C ALA A 89 12.76 4.11 -7.58
N GLU A 90 11.90 4.29 -8.58
CA GLU A 90 10.46 4.40 -8.33
C GLU A 90 9.88 3.06 -7.86
N PRO A 91 8.95 3.09 -6.89
CA PRO A 91 8.43 1.87 -6.29
C PRO A 91 7.38 1.19 -7.19
N VAL A 92 7.44 -0.14 -7.22
CA VAL A 92 6.44 -1.03 -7.82
C VAL A 92 5.96 -2.01 -6.75
N LEU A 93 4.68 -2.37 -6.80
CA LEU A 93 4.16 -3.52 -6.09
C LEU A 93 4.45 -4.76 -6.95
N ALA A 94 5.35 -5.61 -6.50
CA ALA A 94 5.75 -6.83 -7.18
C ALA A 94 4.87 -8.00 -6.74
N VAL A 95 4.27 -8.70 -7.70
CA VAL A 95 3.43 -9.90 -7.49
C VAL A 95 3.91 -10.98 -8.44
N GLU A 96 4.10 -12.20 -7.95
CA GLU A 96 4.53 -13.34 -8.76
C GLU A 96 3.73 -14.58 -8.37
N ILE A 97 3.10 -15.22 -9.35
CA ILE A 97 2.35 -16.48 -9.19
C ILE A 97 2.80 -17.41 -10.31
N ASP A 98 3.23 -18.62 -9.95
CA ASP A 98 3.65 -19.67 -10.89
C ASP A 98 4.65 -19.20 -11.97
N GLY A 99 5.55 -18.28 -11.59
CA GLY A 99 6.58 -17.70 -12.47
C GLY A 99 6.11 -16.55 -13.38
N ASP A 100 4.82 -16.20 -13.38
CA ASP A 100 4.30 -14.97 -14.00
C ASP A 100 4.54 -13.80 -13.04
N ALA A 101 5.68 -13.15 -13.20
CA ALA A 101 6.08 -12.00 -12.41
C ALA A 101 5.57 -10.69 -13.01
N ARG A 102 4.87 -9.89 -12.19
CA ARG A 102 4.30 -8.60 -12.58
C ARG A 102 4.69 -7.48 -11.63
N ALA A 103 4.97 -6.32 -12.21
CA ALA A 103 5.18 -5.07 -11.51
C ALA A 103 4.02 -4.11 -11.74
N TYR A 104 3.45 -3.60 -10.64
CA TYR A 104 2.39 -2.60 -10.65
C TYR A 104 2.96 -1.29 -10.11
N PRO A 105 3.28 -0.30 -10.98
CA PRO A 105 3.89 0.94 -10.52
C PRO A 105 2.98 1.69 -9.56
N LEU A 106 3.50 2.08 -8.39
CA LEU A 106 2.73 2.86 -7.41
C LEU A 106 2.31 4.20 -8.01
N GLN A 107 3.07 4.73 -8.96
CA GLN A 107 2.69 5.92 -9.71
C GLN A 107 1.39 5.79 -10.53
N ILE A 108 0.95 4.56 -10.83
CA ILE A 108 -0.35 4.25 -11.43
C ILE A 108 -1.33 3.87 -10.32
N LEU A 109 -0.94 2.99 -9.39
CA LEU A 109 -1.83 2.53 -8.33
C LEU A 109 -2.34 3.66 -7.42
N THR A 110 -1.57 4.72 -7.18
CA THR A 110 -2.04 5.92 -6.44
C THR A 110 -3.28 6.57 -7.06
N TRP A 111 -3.54 6.37 -8.36
CA TRP A 111 -4.65 6.97 -9.10
C TRP A 111 -5.82 6.02 -9.40
N HIS A 112 -5.64 4.73 -9.12
CA HIS A 112 -6.57 3.65 -9.49
C HIS A 112 -6.93 2.75 -8.31
N GLU A 113 -6.02 2.63 -7.34
CA GLU A 113 -6.09 1.87 -6.08
C GLU A 113 -6.32 0.36 -6.22
N ILE A 114 -7.00 -0.11 -7.26
CA ILE A 114 -7.35 -1.50 -7.51
C ILE A 114 -7.12 -1.84 -8.98
N VAL A 115 -6.47 -2.98 -9.23
CA VAL A 115 -6.32 -3.59 -10.55
C VAL A 115 -6.80 -5.04 -10.47
N ASN A 116 -7.90 -5.33 -11.15
CA ASN A 116 -8.38 -6.70 -11.32
C ASN A 116 -7.64 -7.34 -12.50
N ALA A 117 -6.94 -8.45 -12.25
CA ALA A 117 -6.10 -9.11 -13.24
C ALA A 117 -6.18 -10.63 -13.12
N GLU A 118 -5.47 -11.33 -14.00
CA GLU A 118 -5.14 -12.75 -13.88
C GLU A 118 -3.62 -12.87 -13.99
N ILE A 119 -2.96 -13.52 -13.04
CA ILE A 119 -1.50 -13.73 -12.98
C ILE A 119 -1.26 -15.23 -12.81
N GLY A 120 -0.46 -15.85 -13.69
CA GLY A 120 -0.20 -17.30 -13.60
C GLY A 120 -1.46 -18.17 -13.72
N GLY A 121 -2.55 -17.64 -14.31
CA GLY A 121 -3.85 -18.30 -14.37
C GLY A 121 -4.73 -18.12 -13.12
N VAL A 122 -4.27 -17.37 -12.12
CA VAL A 122 -5.02 -17.06 -10.90
C VAL A 122 -5.65 -15.67 -11.02
N PRO A 123 -6.99 -15.54 -10.91
CA PRO A 123 -7.64 -14.25 -10.82
C PRO A 123 -7.25 -13.52 -9.54
N VAL A 124 -6.75 -12.30 -9.66
CA VAL A 124 -6.29 -11.49 -8.52
C VAL A 124 -6.84 -10.07 -8.54
N SER A 125 -6.95 -9.47 -7.36
CA SER A 125 -7.12 -8.03 -7.16
C SER A 125 -5.85 -7.49 -6.52
N VAL A 126 -5.13 -6.64 -7.25
CA VAL A 126 -3.92 -5.97 -6.77
C VAL A 126 -4.29 -4.58 -6.31
N THR A 127 -4.06 -4.29 -5.03
CA THR A 127 -4.56 -3.08 -4.38
C THR A 127 -3.45 -2.26 -3.74
N TYR A 128 -3.65 -0.95 -3.67
CA TYR A 128 -2.77 -0.04 -2.96
C TYR A 128 -3.58 1.08 -2.30
N CYS A 129 -3.48 1.19 -0.98
CA CYS A 129 -4.01 2.32 -0.23
C CYS A 129 -2.92 3.40 -0.07
N PRO A 130 -2.98 4.53 -0.80
CA PRO A 130 -1.97 5.57 -0.69
C PRO A 130 -1.96 6.28 0.67
N LEU A 131 -3.09 6.30 1.39
CA LEU A 131 -3.19 6.91 2.71
C LEU A 131 -2.40 6.14 3.78
N CYS A 132 -2.28 4.83 3.57
CA CYS A 132 -1.65 3.91 4.52
C CYS A 132 -0.30 3.36 4.03
N ASN A 133 0.09 3.66 2.78
CA ASN A 133 1.21 2.99 2.11
C ASN A 133 1.06 1.46 2.09
N THR A 134 -0.17 0.96 1.94
CA THR A 134 -0.47 -0.46 2.08
C THR A 134 -0.74 -1.11 0.72
N GLY A 135 0.20 -1.90 0.22
CA GLY A 135 0.07 -2.67 -1.03
C GLY A 135 -0.21 -4.15 -0.74
N ILE A 136 -1.35 -4.66 -1.21
CA ILE A 136 -1.77 -6.06 -0.96
C ILE A 136 -2.35 -6.63 -2.25
N ALA A 137 -2.16 -7.93 -2.48
CA ALA A 137 -2.84 -8.66 -3.53
C ALA A 137 -3.70 -9.77 -2.92
N PHE A 138 -4.85 -10.01 -3.53
CA PHE A 138 -5.80 -11.05 -3.12
C PHE A 138 -6.16 -11.94 -4.30
N GLU A 139 -6.34 -13.23 -4.06
CA GLU A 139 -7.10 -14.07 -5.00
C GLU A 139 -8.56 -13.60 -5.02
N ARG A 140 -9.15 -13.53 -6.21
CA ARG A 140 -10.57 -13.21 -6.37
C ARG A 140 -11.37 -14.50 -6.26
N PRO A 141 -12.22 -14.67 -5.22
CA PRO A 141 -12.99 -15.88 -5.07
C PRO A 141 -14.12 -15.94 -6.09
N THR A 142 -14.53 -17.16 -6.43
CA THR A 142 -15.79 -17.40 -7.13
C THR A 142 -16.85 -17.77 -6.10
N ILE A 143 -17.89 -16.95 -5.97
CA ILE A 143 -19.00 -17.16 -5.05
C ILE A 143 -20.26 -17.40 -5.88
N ASP A 144 -20.99 -18.48 -5.59
CA ASP A 144 -22.18 -18.90 -6.34
C ASP A 144 -22.00 -19.00 -7.88
N GLY A 145 -20.78 -19.31 -8.30
CA GLY A 145 -20.43 -19.47 -9.72
C GLY A 145 -20.04 -18.17 -10.43
N GLU A 146 -20.02 -17.04 -9.72
CA GLU A 146 -19.55 -15.75 -10.24
C GLU A 146 -18.22 -15.37 -9.62
N LEU A 147 -17.24 -15.02 -10.46
CA LEU A 147 -15.97 -14.47 -10.03
C LEU A 147 -16.23 -13.06 -9.48
N LEU A 148 -15.77 -12.77 -8.26
CA LEU A 148 -15.90 -11.43 -7.71
C LEU A 148 -14.97 -10.45 -8.40
N ASP A 149 -15.49 -9.25 -8.69
CA ASP A 149 -14.74 -8.11 -9.19
C ASP A 149 -14.77 -7.00 -8.14
N PHE A 150 -13.60 -6.49 -7.78
CA PHE A 150 -13.48 -5.48 -6.72
C PHE A 150 -13.41 -4.08 -7.29
N GLY A 151 -14.20 -3.18 -6.71
CA GLY A 151 -14.17 -1.75 -6.98
C GLY A 151 -13.75 -0.91 -5.78
N THR A 152 -13.49 0.37 -6.02
CA THR A 152 -13.21 1.31 -4.93
C THR A 152 -14.54 1.79 -4.35
N SER A 153 -14.80 1.59 -3.06
CA SER A 153 -16.10 2.00 -2.49
C SER A 153 -16.23 3.51 -2.28
N GLY A 154 -15.09 4.24 -2.30
CA GLY A 154 -15.00 5.62 -1.86
C GLY A 154 -15.10 5.79 -0.33
N LYS A 155 -15.05 4.69 0.43
CA LYS A 155 -15.11 4.66 1.90
C LYS A 155 -13.80 4.20 2.51
N LEU A 156 -13.63 4.55 3.78
CA LEU A 156 -12.45 4.22 4.58
C LEU A 156 -12.89 3.60 5.90
N TYR A 157 -12.08 2.66 6.40
CA TYR A 157 -12.18 2.11 7.76
C TYR A 157 -10.78 2.20 8.38
N ASN A 158 -10.63 2.92 9.50
CA ASN A 158 -9.30 3.28 10.05
C ASN A 158 -8.37 3.98 9.03
N SER A 159 -8.91 4.85 8.18
CA SER A 159 -8.24 5.45 6.99
C SER A 159 -7.81 4.48 5.90
N ASN A 160 -7.92 3.18 6.12
CA ASN A 160 -7.62 2.17 5.14
C ASN A 160 -8.73 2.07 4.10
N LEU A 161 -8.34 1.72 2.87
CA LEU A 161 -9.24 1.54 1.76
C LEU A 161 -10.29 0.46 2.08
N VAL A 162 -11.57 0.79 1.88
CA VAL A 162 -12.64 -0.21 1.85
C VAL A 162 -12.93 -0.55 0.40
N MET A 163 -12.70 -1.80 0.01
CA MET A 163 -13.12 -2.32 -1.29
C MET A 163 -14.60 -2.66 -1.23
N TYR A 164 -15.23 -2.80 -2.39
CA TYR A 164 -16.50 -3.51 -2.49
C TYR A 164 -16.46 -4.49 -3.64
N ASP A 165 -17.11 -5.64 -3.53
CA ASP A 165 -17.36 -6.49 -4.70
C ASP A 165 -18.62 -6.01 -5.42
N ARG A 166 -18.59 -6.00 -6.75
CA ARG A 166 -19.68 -5.45 -7.57
C ARG A 166 -20.88 -6.39 -7.70
N GLN A 167 -20.71 -7.66 -7.34
CA GLN A 167 -21.73 -8.70 -7.44
C GLN A 167 -22.75 -8.60 -6.30
N THR A 168 -22.28 -8.41 -5.08
CA THR A 168 -23.12 -8.38 -3.86
C THR A 168 -23.13 -7.02 -3.16
N GLU A 169 -22.27 -6.09 -3.60
CA GLU A 169 -22.03 -4.79 -2.95
C GLU A 169 -21.52 -4.92 -1.50
N THR A 170 -20.93 -6.07 -1.14
CA THR A 170 -20.31 -6.28 0.17
C THR A 170 -19.04 -5.45 0.28
N TYR A 171 -18.82 -4.85 1.45
CA TYR A 171 -17.62 -4.09 1.79
C TYR A 171 -16.57 -4.98 2.44
N TRP A 172 -15.34 -4.81 1.96
CA TRP A 172 -14.17 -5.58 2.38
C TRP A 172 -13.08 -4.63 2.87
N ALA A 173 -12.56 -4.86 4.08
CA ALA A 173 -11.43 -4.11 4.60
C ALA A 173 -10.15 -4.54 3.87
N GLN A 174 -9.45 -3.62 3.18
CA GLN A 174 -8.25 -3.97 2.43
C GLN A 174 -7.10 -4.43 3.33
N ALA A 175 -6.92 -3.84 4.51
CA ALA A 175 -5.87 -4.25 5.44
C ALA A 175 -5.97 -5.73 5.87
N THR A 176 -7.18 -6.25 6.07
CA THR A 176 -7.40 -7.62 6.59
C THR A 176 -7.91 -8.60 5.54
N GLY A 177 -8.42 -8.13 4.40
CA GLY A 177 -9.09 -8.95 3.39
C GLY A 177 -10.44 -9.52 3.84
N GLN A 178 -11.00 -9.03 4.94
CA GLN A 178 -12.26 -9.54 5.50
C GLN A 178 -13.46 -8.75 4.98
N ALA A 179 -14.54 -9.47 4.67
CA ALA A 179 -15.85 -8.87 4.42
C ALA A 179 -16.46 -8.36 5.74
N ILE A 180 -16.62 -7.05 5.86
CA ILE A 180 -16.99 -6.37 7.12
C ILE A 180 -18.45 -5.91 7.16
N LEU A 181 -19.08 -5.67 6.01
CA LEU A 181 -20.47 -5.21 5.91
C LEU A 181 -21.09 -5.62 4.57
N GLY A 182 -22.23 -6.33 4.56
CA GLY A 182 -22.92 -6.77 3.34
C GLY A 182 -23.39 -8.22 3.39
N GLU A 183 -23.58 -8.84 2.22
CA GLU A 183 -24.05 -10.22 2.09
C GLU A 183 -22.99 -11.24 2.51
N LEU A 184 -21.73 -11.00 2.14
CA LEU A 184 -20.61 -11.93 2.33
C LEU A 184 -19.88 -11.72 3.67
N VAL A 185 -20.51 -11.06 4.64
CA VAL A 185 -19.86 -10.72 5.93
C VAL A 185 -19.27 -11.94 6.62
N GLY A 186 -18.01 -11.82 7.05
CA GLY A 186 -17.25 -12.90 7.68
C GLY A 186 -16.40 -13.72 6.71
N GLU A 187 -16.63 -13.62 5.41
CA GLU A 187 -15.74 -14.21 4.40
C GLU A 187 -14.35 -13.54 4.43
N GLN A 188 -13.34 -14.32 4.07
CA GLN A 188 -11.93 -13.93 4.13
C GLN A 188 -11.26 -14.16 2.78
N LEU A 189 -10.67 -13.10 2.21
CA LEU A 189 -9.88 -13.21 0.99
C LEU A 189 -8.56 -13.94 1.27
N THR A 190 -8.13 -14.72 0.28
CA THR A 190 -6.80 -15.36 0.30
C THR A 190 -5.77 -14.35 -0.17
N PHE A 191 -4.77 -14.08 0.67
CA PHE A 191 -3.69 -13.18 0.35
C PHE A 191 -2.72 -13.81 -0.65
N VAL A 192 -2.27 -13.00 -1.60
CA VAL A 192 -1.16 -13.30 -2.50
C VAL A 192 0.06 -12.49 -2.04
N PRO A 193 1.24 -13.11 -1.86
CA PRO A 193 2.45 -12.39 -1.51
C PRO A 193 2.73 -11.25 -2.51
N ALA A 194 2.82 -10.05 -1.97
CA ALA A 194 3.14 -8.83 -2.70
C ALA A 194 4.10 -7.99 -1.87
N ARG A 195 4.94 -7.19 -2.52
CA ARG A 195 5.98 -6.39 -1.85
C ARG A 195 6.29 -5.12 -2.62
N ILE A 196 6.47 -4.01 -1.91
CA ILE A 196 6.86 -2.76 -2.52
C ILE A 196 8.39 -2.73 -2.66
N VAL A 197 8.88 -2.72 -3.90
CA VAL A 197 10.31 -2.69 -4.21
C VAL A 197 10.66 -1.65 -5.26
N ALA A 198 11.94 -1.27 -5.36
CA ALA A 198 12.41 -0.44 -6.47
C ALA A 198 12.24 -1.17 -7.81
N PHE A 199 11.84 -0.43 -8.86
CA PHE A 199 11.67 -0.99 -10.19
C PHE A 199 12.95 -1.65 -10.73
N ALA A 200 14.12 -1.06 -10.46
CA ALA A 200 15.39 -1.64 -10.90
C ALA A 200 15.67 -3.01 -10.28
N ASP A 201 15.31 -3.22 -9.02
CA ASP A 201 15.49 -4.50 -8.33
C ASP A 201 14.58 -5.56 -8.94
N TRP A 202 13.30 -5.21 -9.16
CA TRP A 202 12.36 -6.11 -9.82
C TRP A 202 12.78 -6.42 -11.27
N ARG A 203 13.17 -5.42 -12.05
CA ARG A 203 13.59 -5.59 -13.44
C ARG A 203 14.84 -6.47 -13.58
N ALA A 204 15.78 -6.38 -12.64
CA ALA A 204 17.01 -7.15 -12.67
C ALA A 204 16.75 -8.67 -12.55
N GLU A 205 15.70 -9.07 -11.83
CA GLU A 205 15.36 -10.47 -11.59
C GLU A 205 14.28 -11.00 -12.54
N HIS A 206 13.50 -10.10 -13.15
CA HIS A 206 12.40 -10.44 -14.04
C HIS A 206 12.54 -9.74 -15.41
N PRO A 207 13.60 -10.05 -16.21
CA PRO A 207 13.78 -9.46 -17.53
C PRO A 207 12.65 -9.79 -18.51
N ASP A 208 12.01 -10.95 -18.32
CA ASP A 208 10.85 -11.41 -19.10
C ASP A 208 9.50 -11.11 -18.41
N GLY A 209 9.52 -10.38 -17.28
CA GLY A 209 8.32 -10.03 -16.53
C GLY A 209 7.46 -8.98 -17.23
N LEU A 210 6.30 -8.69 -16.65
CA LEU A 210 5.33 -7.73 -17.21
C LEU A 210 5.10 -6.53 -16.29
N VAL A 211 5.15 -5.32 -16.84
CA VAL A 211 4.91 -4.07 -16.11
C VAL A 211 3.56 -3.49 -16.51
N LEU A 212 2.71 -3.13 -15.54
CA LEU A 212 1.45 -2.45 -15.83
C LEU A 212 1.73 -1.15 -16.59
N SER A 213 1.12 -1.01 -17.77
CA SER A 213 1.31 0.14 -18.64
C SER A 213 0.46 1.34 -18.21
N ARG A 214 0.79 2.52 -18.74
CA ARG A 214 -0.04 3.73 -18.59
C ARG A 214 -1.26 3.74 -19.52
N ASP A 215 -1.46 2.72 -20.36
CA ASP A 215 -2.67 2.55 -21.17
C ASP A 215 -3.78 1.95 -20.32
N THR A 216 -4.33 2.78 -19.44
CA THR A 216 -5.35 2.41 -18.45
C THR A 216 -6.77 2.78 -18.91
N GLY A 217 -6.91 3.43 -20.06
CA GLY A 217 -8.15 4.09 -20.48
C GLY A 217 -8.41 5.46 -19.82
N HIS A 218 -7.50 5.94 -18.94
CA HIS A 218 -7.65 7.21 -18.24
C HIS A 218 -6.46 8.16 -18.47
N ASN A 219 -6.75 9.47 -18.50
CA ASN A 219 -5.72 10.51 -18.49
C ASN A 219 -5.52 11.02 -17.06
N ARG A 220 -4.44 10.57 -16.41
CA ARG A 220 -4.04 10.93 -15.04
C ARG A 220 -2.58 11.37 -15.03
N PRO A 221 -2.16 12.24 -14.11
CA PRO A 221 -0.77 12.67 -14.01
C PRO A 221 0.08 11.60 -13.31
N TYR A 222 0.26 10.45 -13.95
CA TYR A 222 1.08 9.37 -13.41
C TYR A 222 2.51 9.85 -13.10
N GLY A 223 2.99 9.48 -11.92
CA GLY A 223 4.26 9.92 -11.35
C GLY A 223 4.13 11.17 -10.48
N GLU A 224 2.96 11.81 -10.48
CA GLU A 224 2.61 12.81 -9.49
C GLU A 224 1.86 12.19 -8.31
N ASN A 225 2.29 12.56 -7.10
CA ASN A 225 1.68 12.20 -5.83
C ASN A 225 0.76 13.35 -5.35
N PRO A 226 -0.55 13.12 -5.21
CA PRO A 226 -1.47 14.12 -4.67
C PRO A 226 -1.38 14.28 -3.14
N TYR A 227 -0.69 13.37 -2.44
CA TYR A 227 -0.55 13.33 -0.98
C TYR A 227 0.85 13.79 -0.54
N VAL A 228 1.28 14.97 -1.00
CA VAL A 228 2.63 15.50 -0.73
C VAL A 228 2.88 15.63 0.78
N GLY A 229 4.00 15.09 1.25
CA GLY A 229 4.45 15.15 2.64
C GLY A 229 3.78 14.14 3.57
N LEU A 230 2.89 13.28 3.08
CA LEU A 230 2.19 12.29 3.91
C LEU A 230 3.18 11.36 4.63
N ASP A 231 4.24 10.92 3.96
CA ASP A 231 5.30 10.03 4.49
C ASP A 231 6.23 10.67 5.54
N SER A 232 5.83 11.83 6.08
CA SER A 232 6.48 12.54 7.18
C SER A 232 5.47 13.23 8.10
N SER A 233 4.16 12.99 7.89
CA SER A 233 3.10 13.63 8.65
C SER A 233 2.91 12.97 10.01
N GLU A 234 2.90 13.76 11.08
CA GLU A 234 2.50 13.29 12.42
C GLU A 234 1.00 13.04 12.54
N ARG A 235 0.20 13.57 11.59
CA ARG A 235 -1.25 13.44 11.57
C ARG A 235 -1.67 12.68 10.32
N PRO A 236 -2.09 11.41 10.44
CA PRO A 236 -2.62 10.67 9.31
C PRO A 236 -3.82 11.36 8.69
N PHE A 237 -3.99 11.19 7.38
CA PHE A 237 -5.11 11.77 6.66
C PHE A 237 -6.38 10.95 6.92
N LEU A 238 -7.49 11.65 7.23
CA LEU A 238 -8.82 11.06 7.48
C LEU A 238 -8.87 9.96 8.55
N PHE A 239 -7.93 9.95 9.50
CA PHE A 239 -7.92 8.98 10.60
C PHE A 239 -8.70 9.52 11.79
N ALA A 240 -9.72 8.78 12.20
CA ALA A 240 -10.60 9.14 13.32
C ALA A 240 -10.38 8.29 14.58
N GLY A 241 -9.54 7.25 14.50
CA GLY A 241 -9.21 6.37 15.64
C GLY A 241 -8.21 6.99 16.61
N GLU A 242 -7.88 6.23 17.66
CA GLU A 242 -6.80 6.56 18.58
C GLU A 242 -5.45 6.17 17.97
N LEU A 243 -4.47 7.07 18.00
CA LEU A 243 -3.13 6.79 17.51
C LEU A 243 -2.34 5.98 18.54
N ASP A 244 -1.69 4.93 18.09
CA ASP A 244 -0.72 4.21 18.90
C ASP A 244 0.60 4.99 18.98
N GLU A 245 0.90 5.53 20.16
CA GLU A 245 2.05 6.41 20.39
C GLU A 245 3.40 5.69 20.51
N ARG A 246 3.45 4.35 20.38
CA ARG A 246 4.72 3.58 20.46
C ARG A 246 5.68 3.91 19.30
N LEU A 247 5.16 4.36 18.16
CA LEU A 247 5.91 4.88 17.03
C LEU A 247 5.21 6.11 16.43
N PRO A 248 5.94 7.00 15.73
CA PRO A 248 5.32 8.06 14.94
C PRO A 248 4.32 7.48 13.93
N ALA A 249 3.16 8.11 13.78
CA ALA A 249 2.02 7.59 13.04
C ALA A 249 2.35 7.10 11.61
N THR A 250 3.14 7.87 10.86
CA THR A 250 3.53 7.53 9.47
C THR A 250 4.89 6.84 9.38
N SER A 251 5.37 6.24 10.47
CA SER A 251 6.54 5.36 10.41
C SER A 251 6.22 4.15 9.54
N ARG A 252 7.08 3.85 8.57
CA ARG A 252 6.95 2.65 7.74
C ARG A 252 7.31 1.41 8.54
N VAL A 253 6.47 0.40 8.47
CA VAL A 253 6.66 -0.91 9.09
C VAL A 253 6.40 -2.01 8.07
N LEU A 254 7.12 -3.12 8.20
CA LEU A 254 6.69 -4.41 7.67
C LEU A 254 5.94 -5.14 8.78
N GLY A 255 4.64 -5.32 8.63
CA GLY A 255 3.83 -6.11 9.53
C GLY A 255 3.84 -7.58 9.16
N LEU A 256 4.01 -8.47 10.14
CA LEU A 256 3.89 -9.92 9.95
C LEU A 256 2.95 -10.47 11.03
N ALA A 257 1.82 -11.01 10.59
CA ALA A 257 0.81 -11.59 11.48
C ALA A 257 0.78 -13.12 11.33
N ARG A 258 0.99 -13.83 12.44
CA ARG A 258 0.79 -15.27 12.54
C ARG A 258 -0.10 -15.59 13.73
N THR A 259 -0.76 -16.73 13.68
CA THR A 259 -1.56 -17.18 14.82
C THR A 259 -0.69 -17.26 16.08
N GLY A 260 -1.00 -16.41 17.06
CA GLY A 260 -0.31 -16.37 18.35
C GLY A 260 0.86 -15.39 18.45
N ASP A 261 1.28 -14.74 17.36
CA ASP A 261 2.34 -13.73 17.39
C ASP A 261 2.22 -12.76 16.20
N VAL A 262 2.15 -11.46 16.49
CA VAL A 262 2.06 -10.39 15.50
C VAL A 262 3.18 -9.39 15.77
N VAL A 263 3.99 -9.12 14.76
CA VAL A 263 5.18 -8.27 14.89
C VAL A 263 5.22 -7.22 13.80
N ALA A 264 5.59 -6.00 14.18
CA ALA A 264 5.94 -4.93 13.26
C ALA A 264 7.46 -4.74 13.25
N PHE A 265 8.03 -4.64 12.05
CA PHE A 265 9.44 -4.31 11.83
C PHE A 265 9.55 -2.88 11.29
N PRO A 266 9.85 -1.87 12.13
CA PRO A 266 10.02 -0.51 11.64
C PRO A 266 11.23 -0.41 10.72
N TYR A 267 11.04 0.20 9.55
CA TYR A 267 12.11 0.32 8.54
C TYR A 267 13.35 0.97 9.14
N GLY A 268 13.19 2.07 9.88
CA GLY A 268 14.30 2.79 10.50
C GLY A 268 15.04 1.97 11.55
N THR A 269 14.37 1.03 12.23
CA THR A 269 15.01 0.11 13.18
C THR A 269 15.79 -0.98 12.44
N VAL A 270 15.19 -1.59 11.41
CA VAL A 270 15.85 -2.64 10.61
C VAL A 270 17.05 -2.07 9.85
N SER A 271 16.92 -0.87 9.29
CA SER A 271 17.98 -0.23 8.49
C SER A 271 19.07 0.44 9.32
N ALA A 272 18.95 0.49 10.65
CA ALA A 272 19.88 1.23 11.53
C ALA A 272 21.32 0.71 11.42
N ASP A 273 21.47 -0.61 11.27
CA ASP A 273 22.76 -1.30 11.16
C ASP A 273 23.10 -1.68 9.71
N ALA A 274 22.54 -0.97 8.72
CA ALA A 274 22.78 -1.29 7.32
C ALA A 274 24.27 -1.16 6.93
N VAL A 275 24.76 -2.15 6.19
CA VAL A 275 26.10 -2.20 5.60
C VAL A 275 25.96 -2.01 4.09
N ASP A 276 26.56 -0.95 3.55
CA ASP A 276 26.52 -0.61 2.12
C ASP A 276 25.10 -0.63 1.51
N GLY A 277 24.10 -0.17 2.29
CA GLY A 277 22.71 -0.10 1.86
C GLY A 277 21.91 -1.39 2.03
N TRP A 278 22.44 -2.39 2.73
CA TRP A 278 21.75 -3.65 3.03
C TRP A 278 21.65 -3.89 4.53
N ALA A 279 20.53 -4.41 5.00
CA ALA A 279 20.38 -4.90 6.37
C ALA A 279 19.62 -6.23 6.38
N VAL A 280 19.89 -7.04 7.40
CA VAL A 280 19.15 -8.27 7.64
C VAL A 280 18.93 -8.47 9.13
N VAL A 281 17.71 -8.87 9.47
CA VAL A 281 17.30 -9.22 10.82
C VAL A 281 16.86 -10.68 10.82
N MET A 282 17.42 -11.48 11.73
CA MET A 282 16.97 -12.85 11.98
C MET A 282 16.12 -12.83 13.24
N GLU A 283 14.86 -13.22 13.13
CA GLU A 283 13.90 -13.23 14.23
C GLU A 283 13.10 -14.52 14.28
N GLU A 284 12.45 -14.76 15.41
CA GLU A 284 11.47 -15.83 15.57
C GLU A 284 10.08 -15.21 15.66
N VAL A 285 9.14 -15.72 14.85
CA VAL A 285 7.73 -15.30 14.91
C VAL A 285 6.87 -16.55 15.02
N ALA A 286 6.09 -16.64 16.11
CA ALA A 286 5.32 -17.84 16.47
C ALA A 286 6.15 -19.14 16.46
N GLY A 287 7.38 -19.10 16.97
CA GLY A 287 8.24 -20.29 17.08
C GLY A 287 8.91 -20.74 15.78
N GLN A 288 8.88 -19.91 14.73
CA GLN A 288 9.46 -20.22 13.42
C GLN A 288 10.41 -19.10 12.98
N PRO A 289 11.60 -19.44 12.43
CA PRO A 289 12.59 -18.45 12.02
C PRO A 289 12.10 -17.65 10.81
N VAL A 290 12.38 -16.36 10.82
CA VAL A 290 12.10 -15.39 9.75
C VAL A 290 13.36 -14.56 9.52
N ALA A 291 13.75 -14.39 8.26
CA ALA A 291 14.76 -13.43 7.87
C ALA A 291 14.08 -12.22 7.22
N VAL A 292 14.29 -11.04 7.79
CA VAL A 292 13.79 -9.77 7.26
C VAL A 292 14.93 -9.06 6.56
N PHE A 293 14.82 -8.91 5.25
CA PHE A 293 15.78 -8.24 4.39
C PHE A 293 15.36 -6.80 4.19
N TRP A 294 16.31 -5.86 4.25
CA TRP A 294 16.10 -4.48 3.87
C TRP A 294 17.20 -4.02 2.92
N LYS A 295 16.82 -3.19 1.93
CA LYS A 295 17.72 -2.64 0.93
C LYS A 295 17.39 -1.19 0.61
N ALA A 296 18.39 -0.32 0.59
CA ALA A 296 18.26 1.06 0.13
C ALA A 296 17.99 1.16 -1.39
N GLY A 297 17.53 2.33 -1.84
CA GLY A 297 17.38 2.66 -3.26
C GLY A 297 15.93 2.62 -3.76
N THR A 298 14.94 2.66 -2.87
CA THR A 298 13.51 2.75 -3.23
C THR A 298 12.98 4.09 -2.78
N HIS A 299 12.45 4.89 -3.71
CA HIS A 299 11.88 6.18 -3.38
C HIS A 299 10.48 6.04 -2.78
N SER A 300 10.15 6.95 -1.88
CA SER A 300 8.79 7.11 -1.40
C SER A 300 7.85 7.58 -2.51
N ALA A 301 6.71 6.89 -2.65
CA ALA A 301 5.58 7.36 -3.46
C ALA A 301 4.79 8.53 -2.82
N LEU A 302 5.06 8.86 -1.56
CA LEU A 302 4.21 9.70 -0.71
C LEU A 302 4.97 10.88 -0.07
N ASP A 303 6.20 11.13 -0.49
CA ASP A 303 7.07 12.19 0.03
C ASP A 303 6.91 13.51 -0.74
N THR A 304 7.46 13.61 -1.96
CA THR A 304 7.37 14.82 -2.79
C THR A 304 6.26 14.73 -3.83
N GLN A 305 5.96 15.82 -4.54
CA GLN A 305 4.96 15.82 -5.63
C GLN A 305 5.36 14.88 -6.78
N ARG A 306 6.65 14.75 -7.10
CA ARG A 306 7.12 13.85 -8.15
C ARG A 306 7.73 12.63 -7.49
N ILE A 307 7.16 11.44 -7.69
CA ILE A 307 7.59 10.21 -7.00
C ILE A 307 9.09 9.93 -7.24
N VAL A 308 9.57 10.15 -8.46
CA VAL A 308 11.00 10.05 -8.81
C VAL A 308 11.93 10.96 -7.98
N SER A 309 11.41 12.00 -7.33
CA SER A 309 12.15 12.93 -6.47
C SER A 309 11.90 12.69 -4.98
N GLY A 310 11.15 11.65 -4.62
CA GLY A 310 10.95 11.23 -3.22
C GLY A 310 12.26 10.78 -2.58
N ARG A 311 12.36 10.94 -1.26
CA ARG A 311 13.45 10.41 -0.46
C ARG A 311 13.53 8.89 -0.57
N ASP A 312 14.74 8.36 -0.39
CA ASP A 312 14.96 6.92 -0.25
C ASP A 312 14.34 6.44 1.08
N VAL A 313 13.47 5.44 0.97
CA VAL A 313 12.84 4.72 2.08
C VAL A 313 13.32 3.27 2.16
N GLY A 314 13.94 2.77 1.09
CA GLY A 314 14.31 1.38 0.94
C GLY A 314 13.12 0.43 0.71
N SER A 315 13.46 -0.80 0.36
CA SER A 315 12.60 -1.97 0.25
C SER A 315 12.77 -2.85 1.48
N ILE A 316 11.72 -3.55 1.90
CA ILE A 316 11.80 -4.54 2.97
C ILE A 316 10.99 -5.78 2.58
N ALA A 317 11.45 -6.96 2.97
CA ALA A 317 10.71 -8.21 2.75
C ALA A 317 11.11 -9.26 3.77
N ALA A 318 10.19 -10.17 4.08
CA ALA A 318 10.43 -11.27 5.02
C ALA A 318 10.41 -12.63 4.30
N TYR A 319 11.26 -13.54 4.74
CA TYR A 319 11.46 -14.85 4.13
C TYR A 319 11.59 -15.94 5.18
N ARG A 320 11.19 -17.16 4.80
CA ARG A 320 11.65 -18.38 5.49
C ARG A 320 13.13 -18.56 5.17
N PRO A 321 14.02 -18.59 6.16
CA PRO A 321 15.44 -18.74 5.93
C PRO A 321 15.80 -20.21 5.76
N GLU A 322 15.24 -20.86 4.73
CA GLU A 322 15.46 -22.28 4.44
C GLU A 322 15.42 -22.54 2.94
N VAL A 323 16.32 -23.39 2.46
CA VAL A 323 16.32 -23.96 1.11
C VAL A 323 16.57 -25.45 1.21
N ASP A 324 15.73 -26.27 0.57
CA ASP A 324 15.85 -27.74 0.54
C ASP A 324 16.05 -28.38 1.93
N GLY A 325 15.35 -27.88 2.95
CA GLY A 325 15.46 -28.38 4.33
C GLY A 325 16.71 -27.94 5.08
N ARG A 326 17.56 -27.10 4.48
CA ARG A 326 18.70 -26.46 5.16
C ARG A 326 18.28 -25.09 5.66
N ALA A 327 18.22 -24.94 6.98
CA ALA A 327 18.14 -23.63 7.61
C ALA A 327 19.38 -22.80 7.27
N LEU A 328 19.16 -21.53 6.93
CA LEU A 328 20.16 -20.54 6.58
C LEU A 328 20.20 -19.44 7.64
N THR A 329 21.37 -18.83 7.80
CA THR A 329 21.54 -17.61 8.57
C THR A 329 22.22 -16.56 7.71
N PHE A 330 21.80 -15.31 7.85
CA PHE A 330 22.21 -14.26 6.94
C PHE A 330 23.02 -13.17 7.64
N GLU A 331 23.88 -12.53 6.86
CA GLU A 331 24.53 -11.28 7.24
C GLU A 331 24.51 -10.30 6.08
N ALA A 332 24.38 -9.01 6.40
CA ALA A 332 24.54 -7.96 5.40
C ALA A 332 26.03 -7.65 5.21
N GLY A 333 26.44 -7.47 3.96
CA GLY A 333 27.80 -7.10 3.61
C GLY A 333 27.86 -6.26 2.33
N PRO A 334 29.08 -5.86 1.89
CA PRO A 334 29.25 -4.99 0.74
C PRO A 334 28.72 -5.55 -0.58
N ALA A 335 28.56 -6.87 -0.68
CA ALA A 335 28.04 -7.57 -1.85
C ALA A 335 26.51 -7.74 -1.83
N GLY A 336 25.83 -7.41 -0.71
CA GLY A 336 24.43 -7.70 -0.48
C GLY A 336 24.22 -8.54 0.79
N ILE A 337 23.11 -9.27 0.83
CA ILE A 337 22.83 -10.22 1.91
C ILE A 337 23.48 -11.56 1.57
N VAL A 338 24.24 -12.14 2.51
CA VAL A 338 25.02 -13.36 2.30
C VAL A 338 24.61 -14.40 3.32
N ASP A 339 24.34 -15.64 2.88
CA ASP A 339 24.14 -16.75 3.82
C ASP A 339 25.47 -17.29 4.35
N ARG A 340 25.52 -17.63 5.64
CA ARG A 340 26.75 -18.05 6.32
C ARG A 340 27.11 -19.51 6.02
N GLU A 341 26.15 -20.30 5.57
CA GLU A 341 26.29 -21.74 5.36
C GLU A 341 27.01 -22.06 4.04
N THR A 342 26.79 -21.25 3.01
CA THR A 342 27.32 -21.46 1.65
C THR A 342 28.07 -20.25 1.11
N GLY A 343 27.85 -19.06 1.66
CA GLY A 343 28.40 -17.82 1.14
C GLY A 343 27.71 -17.34 -0.14
N SER A 344 26.48 -17.79 -0.41
CA SER A 344 25.71 -17.31 -1.56
C SER A 344 25.16 -15.91 -1.26
N VAL A 345 25.06 -15.09 -2.29
CA VAL A 345 24.56 -13.71 -2.21
C VAL A 345 23.11 -13.69 -2.66
N TRP A 346 22.27 -12.97 -1.93
CA TRP A 346 20.82 -12.94 -2.07
C TRP A 346 20.32 -11.54 -2.43
N SER A 347 19.36 -11.48 -3.33
CA SER A 347 18.65 -10.26 -3.70
C SER A 347 17.59 -9.87 -2.66
N ILE A 348 17.04 -8.66 -2.80
CA ILE A 348 15.91 -8.21 -1.96
C ILE A 348 14.63 -9.02 -2.22
N LEU A 349 14.49 -9.65 -3.39
CA LEU A 349 13.37 -10.54 -3.72
C LEU A 349 13.59 -11.99 -3.23
N GLY A 350 14.70 -12.26 -2.54
CA GLY A 350 14.98 -13.54 -1.91
C GLY A 350 15.53 -14.60 -2.89
N ARG A 351 16.03 -14.18 -4.05
CA ARG A 351 16.73 -15.07 -4.98
C ARG A 351 18.23 -15.04 -4.72
N ALA A 352 18.87 -16.21 -4.71
CA ALA A 352 20.31 -16.28 -4.72
C ALA A 352 20.85 -15.88 -6.09
N ILE A 353 21.62 -14.79 -6.15
CA ILE A 353 22.13 -14.19 -7.39
C ILE A 353 23.58 -14.62 -7.70
N SER A 354 24.28 -15.20 -6.73
CA SER A 354 25.60 -15.80 -6.96
C SER A 354 25.97 -16.77 -5.84
N GLY A 355 26.92 -17.66 -6.11
CA GLY A 355 27.43 -18.62 -5.14
C GLY A 355 26.78 -20.01 -5.28
N PRO A 356 27.01 -20.92 -4.33
CA PRO A 356 26.55 -22.31 -4.45
C PRO A 356 25.04 -22.51 -4.58
N LEU A 357 24.23 -21.56 -4.12
CA LEU A 357 22.76 -21.60 -4.20
C LEU A 357 22.20 -20.73 -5.34
N GLU A 358 23.04 -20.24 -6.26
CA GLU A 358 22.58 -19.38 -7.37
C GLU A 358 21.35 -19.95 -8.11
N GLY A 359 20.32 -19.12 -8.25
CA GLY A 359 19.04 -19.48 -8.85
C GLY A 359 17.96 -19.93 -7.87
N GLU A 360 18.35 -20.37 -6.66
CA GLU A 360 17.40 -20.77 -5.61
C GLU A 360 16.59 -19.58 -5.07
N GLN A 361 15.37 -19.87 -4.61
CA GLN A 361 14.40 -18.87 -4.15
C GLN A 361 13.98 -19.17 -2.71
N LEU A 362 14.12 -18.20 -1.82
CA LEU A 362 13.52 -18.26 -0.50
C LEU A 362 12.00 -18.15 -0.60
N VAL A 363 11.31 -18.91 0.24
CA VAL A 363 9.85 -18.80 0.37
C VAL A 363 9.51 -17.47 1.05
N PRO A 364 8.79 -16.55 0.39
CA PRO A 364 8.39 -15.30 1.00
C PRO A 364 7.40 -15.53 2.13
N GLU A 365 7.52 -14.75 3.20
CA GLU A 365 6.50 -14.60 4.21
C GLU A 365 5.47 -13.55 3.77
N LEU A 366 4.24 -13.70 4.24
CA LEU A 366 3.20 -12.69 4.05
C LEU A 366 3.48 -11.50 4.99
N GLY A 367 4.38 -10.62 4.54
CA GLY A 367 4.62 -9.32 5.15
C GLY A 367 3.78 -8.25 4.46
N ILE A 368 3.26 -7.29 5.24
CA ILE A 368 2.47 -6.16 4.73
C ILE A 368 3.23 -4.87 5.01
N ASP A 369 3.61 -4.17 3.95
CA ASP A 369 4.11 -2.79 4.05
C ASP A 369 2.95 -1.89 4.50
N SER A 370 3.13 -1.09 5.55
CA SER A 370 2.11 -0.14 6.01
C SER A 370 2.72 0.99 6.82
N PHE A 371 2.00 2.09 6.97
CA PHE A 371 2.26 3.08 8.01
C PHE A 371 1.79 2.57 9.37
N TRP A 372 2.52 2.93 10.41
CA TRP A 372 2.28 2.45 11.77
C TRP A 372 0.84 2.66 12.26
N PHE A 373 0.24 3.82 12.00
CA PHE A 373 -1.13 4.09 12.45
C PHE A 373 -2.15 3.11 11.86
N ASP A 374 -1.94 2.66 10.61
CA ASP A 374 -2.82 1.73 9.91
C ASP A 374 -2.59 0.33 10.46
N TRP A 375 -1.34 -0.15 10.46
CA TRP A 375 -0.99 -1.46 11.00
C TRP A 375 -1.47 -1.64 12.46
N ALA A 376 -1.18 -0.69 13.35
CA ALA A 376 -1.55 -0.76 14.76
C ALA A 376 -3.07 -0.70 15.00
N ALA A 377 -3.83 -0.06 14.11
CA ALA A 377 -5.29 -0.02 14.22
C ALA A 377 -5.93 -1.40 13.97
N PHE A 378 -5.34 -2.21 13.09
CA PHE A 378 -5.81 -3.59 12.82
C PHE A 378 -5.12 -4.65 13.69
N HIS A 379 -3.94 -4.34 14.23
CA HIS A 379 -3.13 -5.23 15.06
C HIS A 379 -2.63 -4.54 16.35
N PRO A 380 -3.52 -4.10 17.26
CA PRO A 380 -3.12 -3.38 18.47
C PRO A 380 -2.19 -4.20 19.38
N GLU A 381 -2.32 -5.53 19.36
CA GLU A 381 -1.48 -6.48 20.09
C GLU A 381 -0.07 -6.63 19.53
N THR A 382 0.22 -6.05 18.35
CA THR A 382 1.52 -6.20 17.68
C THR A 382 2.65 -5.80 18.63
N ARG A 383 3.66 -6.67 18.74
CA ARG A 383 4.95 -6.26 19.31
C ARG A 383 5.75 -5.51 18.25
N ILE A 384 6.70 -4.70 18.70
CA ILE A 384 7.56 -3.90 17.82
C ILE A 384 8.97 -4.46 17.92
N TYR A 385 9.53 -4.88 16.79
CA TYR A 385 10.93 -5.31 16.74
C TYR A 385 11.87 -4.19 17.21
N GLY A 386 12.84 -4.55 18.06
CA GLY A 386 13.81 -3.63 18.63
C GLY A 386 13.30 -2.80 19.82
N GLN A 387 12.06 -3.00 20.27
CA GLN A 387 11.58 -2.50 21.56
C GLN A 387 11.49 -3.65 22.55
N SER A 388 12.01 -3.46 23.76
CA SER A 388 11.76 -4.36 24.89
C SER A 388 10.31 -4.17 25.37
N GLU A 389 9.62 -5.26 25.71
CA GLU A 389 8.30 -5.22 26.37
C GLU A 389 8.31 -4.45 27.70
#